data_AF-A0A926AHP9-F1
#
_entry.id   AF-A0A926AHP9-F1
#
_cell.length_a   1.000
_cell.length_b   1.000
_cell.length_c   1.000
_cell.angle_alpha   90.00
_cell.angle_beta   90.00
_cell.angle_gamma   90.00
#
_symmetry.space_group_name_H-M   'P 1'
#
loop_
_entity.id
_entity.type
_entity.pdbx_description
1 polymer ?
#
loop_
_entity_poly.entity_id
_entity_poly.type
_entity_poly.pdbx_seq_one_letter_code
_entity_poly.pdbx_strand_id
1 'polypeptide(L)'
;MFSPAKGPALIGYIAGALVVSGLLFFALTLVPVKFRKPLISGITFLAGLYYVLEFFLPVGAAGKEAGQNFLTPYLPAFAQVNQVLLSFAGGVGIFSLLTVHSRAIVRQRAGWGFSLTLLAALFGIAIFGFLKEYRPNSYNAGIYRLLFDGAYKNLQAAMFSIISFYIVSAAYRAFRLRSVEATLLLASAFLVILGQVPMGQAITAWLPTEGFASSLRLEVIRDWILTRVSSPALLAVDLGLGMGLLSTAIRLWLSLERGSYFDREV
;
A
#
# COMPACT_ATOMS: atom_id res chain seq x y z
N MET A 1 -17.07 -16.00 2.40
CA MET A 1 -17.89 -15.18 1.47
C MET A 1 -19.25 -14.98 2.11
N PHE A 2 -19.66 -13.73 2.34
CA PHE A 2 -20.97 -13.41 2.89
C PHE A 2 -22.06 -14.00 1.99
N SER A 3 -23.00 -14.76 2.57
CA SER A 3 -24.35 -14.76 2.01
C SER A 3 -24.99 -13.47 2.51
N PRO A 4 -25.22 -12.45 1.65
CA PRO A 4 -25.86 -11.23 2.10
C PRO A 4 -27.20 -11.59 2.73
N ALA A 5 -27.36 -11.31 4.03
CA ALA A 5 -28.65 -11.47 4.68
C ALA A 5 -29.65 -10.58 3.92
N LYS A 6 -30.76 -11.18 3.46
CA LYS A 6 -31.82 -10.47 2.73
C LYS A 6 -33.03 -10.30 3.63
N GLY A 7 -33.78 -9.22 3.41
CA GLY A 7 -35.04 -8.98 4.10
C GLY A 7 -34.89 -8.55 5.57
N PRO A 8 -35.82 -8.92 6.47
CA PRO A 8 -35.91 -8.38 7.83
C PRO A 8 -34.71 -8.75 8.72
N ALA A 9 -34.02 -9.85 8.42
CA ALA A 9 -32.81 -10.25 9.15
C ALA A 9 -31.66 -9.24 8.98
N LEU A 10 -31.52 -8.64 7.79
CA LEU A 10 -30.52 -7.59 7.55
C LEU A 10 -30.78 -6.37 8.43
N ILE A 11 -32.04 -5.94 8.50
CA ILE A 11 -32.47 -4.80 9.32
C ILE A 11 -32.21 -5.10 10.80
N GLY A 12 -32.48 -6.34 11.23
CA GLY A 12 -32.15 -6.81 12.59
C GLY A 12 -30.66 -6.75 12.89
N TYR A 13 -29.79 -7.22 11.98
CA TYR A 13 -28.33 -7.14 12.16
C TYR A 13 -27.83 -5.70 12.20
N ILE A 14 -28.36 -4.81 11.35
CA ILE A 14 -28.00 -3.38 11.33
C ILE A 14 -28.45 -2.71 12.63
N ALA A 15 -29.69 -2.91 13.05
CA ALA A 15 -30.23 -2.33 14.28
C ALA A 15 -29.46 -2.84 15.51
N GLY A 16 -29.19 -4.15 15.58
CA GLY A 16 -28.37 -4.75 16.63
C GLY A 16 -26.95 -4.17 16.66
N ALA A 17 -26.29 -4.05 15.51
CA ALA A 17 -24.96 -3.46 15.42
C ALA A 17 -24.94 -1.99 15.86
N LEU A 18 -25.96 -1.20 15.50
CA LEU A 18 -26.08 0.20 15.93
C LEU A 18 -26.30 0.33 17.44
N VAL A 19 -27.16 -0.51 18.02
CA VAL A 19 -27.39 -0.51 19.47
C VAL A 19 -26.12 -0.90 20.22
N VAL A 20 -25.46 -1.97 19.80
CA VAL A 20 -24.19 -2.42 20.43
C VAL A 20 -23.11 -1.36 20.29
N SER A 21 -22.96 -0.76 19.11
CA SER A 21 -21.97 0.31 18.87
C SER A 21 -22.28 1.56 19.70
N GLY A 22 -23.56 1.94 19.81
CA GLY A 22 -24.01 3.08 20.62
C GLY A 22 -23.77 2.85 22.12
N LEU A 23 -24.06 1.65 22.62
CA LEU A 23 -23.78 1.26 24.01
C LEU A 23 -22.29 1.25 24.30
N LEU A 24 -21.47 0.70 23.39
CA LEU A 24 -20.01 0.72 23.52
C LEU A 24 -19.48 2.15 23.51
N PHE A 25 -19.95 3.00 22.60
CA PHE A 25 -19.56 4.41 22.56
C PHE A 25 -19.94 5.13 23.86
N PHE A 26 -21.16 4.95 24.34
CA PHE A 26 -21.61 5.52 25.60
C PHE A 26 -20.76 5.03 26.78
N ALA A 27 -20.50 3.72 26.87
CA ALA A 27 -19.62 3.14 27.88
C ALA A 27 -18.20 3.74 27.82
N LEU A 28 -17.65 3.96 26.62
CA LEU A 28 -16.35 4.61 26.43
C LEU A 28 -16.36 6.08 26.86
N THR A 29 -17.48 6.80 26.69
CA THR A 29 -17.58 8.20 27.17
C THR A 29 -17.63 8.30 28.69
N LEU A 30 -18.14 7.27 29.38
CA LEU A 30 -18.14 7.16 30.84
C LEU A 30 -16.74 6.87 31.42
N VAL A 31 -15.78 6.41 30.59
CA VAL A 31 -14.41 6.13 31.05
C VAL A 31 -13.71 7.44 31.44
N PRO A 32 -13.25 7.57 32.71
CA PRO A 32 -12.50 8.73 33.16
C PRO A 32 -11.28 8.98 32.29
N VAL A 33 -10.94 10.26 32.05
CA VAL A 33 -9.88 10.67 31.11
C VAL A 33 -8.54 9.96 31.41
N LYS A 34 -8.20 9.82 32.70
CA LYS A 34 -7.02 9.09 33.20
C LYS A 34 -6.90 7.64 32.70
N PHE A 35 -8.00 6.95 32.40
CA PHE A 35 -8.01 5.55 31.98
C PHE A 35 -8.13 5.37 30.46
N ARG A 36 -8.36 6.43 29.68
CA ARG A 36 -8.55 6.31 28.22
C ARG A 36 -7.30 5.78 27.52
N LYS A 37 -6.13 6.33 27.87
CA LYS A 37 -4.84 5.90 27.29
C LYS A 37 -4.50 4.43 27.60
N PRO A 38 -4.50 3.96 28.86
CA PRO A 38 -4.21 2.55 29.14
C PRO A 38 -5.25 1.61 28.55
N LEU A 39 -6.53 2.01 28.48
CA LEU A 39 -7.57 1.23 27.83
C LEU A 39 -7.29 1.05 26.34
N ILE A 40 -7.02 2.15 25.61
CA ILE A 40 -6.69 2.09 24.17
C ILE A 40 -5.44 1.24 23.95
N SER A 41 -4.37 1.49 24.72
CA SER A 41 -3.14 0.72 24.61
C SER A 41 -3.36 -0.77 24.89
N GLY A 42 -4.17 -1.12 25.89
CA GLY A 42 -4.48 -2.51 26.21
C GLY A 42 -5.27 -3.20 25.10
N ILE A 43 -6.27 -2.53 24.54
CA ILE A 43 -7.06 -3.06 23.41
C ILE A 43 -6.17 -3.26 22.18
N THR A 44 -5.36 -2.26 21.81
CA THR A 44 -4.42 -2.36 20.68
C THR A 44 -3.38 -3.46 20.91
N PHE A 45 -2.87 -3.58 22.14
CA PHE A 45 -1.94 -4.65 22.50
C PHE A 45 -2.56 -6.03 22.29
N LEU A 46 -3.74 -6.28 22.88
CA LEU A 46 -4.45 -7.56 22.76
C LEU A 46 -4.82 -7.90 21.31
N ALA A 47 -5.24 -6.90 20.52
CA ALA A 47 -5.56 -7.09 19.12
C ALA A 47 -4.34 -7.55 18.29
N GLY A 48 -3.17 -6.96 18.51
CA GLY A 48 -1.94 -7.42 17.85
C GLY A 48 -1.41 -8.74 18.42
N LEU A 49 -1.60 -8.98 19.72
CA LEU A 49 -1.17 -10.22 20.39
C LEU A 49 -1.85 -11.45 19.77
N TYR A 50 -3.12 -11.33 19.37
CA TYR A 50 -3.83 -12.38 18.66
C TYR A 50 -3.06 -12.90 17.43
N TYR A 51 -2.62 -11.99 16.55
CA TYR A 51 -1.89 -12.36 15.33
C TYR A 51 -0.50 -12.93 15.64
N VAL A 52 0.18 -12.40 16.66
CA VAL A 52 1.48 -12.95 17.10
C VAL A 52 1.30 -14.39 17.60
N LEU A 53 0.30 -14.63 18.46
CA LEU A 53 0.03 -15.97 18.97
C LEU A 53 -0.41 -16.92 17.86
N GLU A 54 -1.28 -16.48 16.95
CA GLU A 54 -1.71 -17.29 15.82
C GLU A 54 -0.56 -17.67 14.89
N PHE A 55 0.44 -16.79 14.72
CA PHE A 55 1.64 -17.10 13.93
C PHE A 55 2.63 -18.05 14.64
N PHE A 56 2.88 -17.85 15.93
CA PHE A 56 3.91 -18.60 16.66
C PHE A 56 3.42 -19.92 17.28
N LEU A 57 2.11 -20.10 17.46
CA LEU A 57 1.58 -21.35 18.02
C LEU A 57 1.74 -22.51 17.01
N PRO A 58 2.17 -23.70 17.49
CA PRO A 58 2.39 -24.84 16.62
C PRO A 58 1.09 -25.27 15.95
N VAL A 59 1.18 -25.57 14.66
CA VAL A 59 0.07 -26.11 13.88
C VAL A 59 0.02 -27.63 13.99
N GLY A 60 -1.18 -28.21 13.89
CA GLY A 60 -1.34 -29.66 13.80
C GLY A 60 -0.56 -30.23 12.63
N ALA A 61 0.18 -31.31 12.85
CA ALA A 61 1.03 -31.93 11.83
C ALA A 61 0.25 -32.88 10.89
N ALA A 62 -0.89 -33.41 11.33
CA ALA A 62 -1.72 -34.34 10.55
C ALA A 62 -3.19 -34.34 11.05
N GLY A 63 -4.11 -34.79 10.20
CA GLY A 63 -5.54 -34.89 10.52
C GLY A 63 -6.36 -33.68 10.08
N LYS A 64 -7.59 -33.53 10.63
CA LYS A 64 -8.51 -32.43 10.30
C LYS A 64 -8.00 -31.03 10.70
N GLU A 65 -6.97 -30.99 11.55
CA GLU A 65 -6.31 -29.78 12.05
C GLU A 65 -4.93 -29.57 11.42
N ALA A 66 -4.60 -30.32 10.35
CA ALA A 66 -3.34 -30.16 9.64
C ALA A 66 -3.19 -28.71 9.12
N GLY A 67 -2.15 -28.01 9.58
CA GLY A 67 -1.91 -26.61 9.23
C GLY A 67 -2.75 -25.57 9.98
N GLN A 68 -3.48 -25.97 11.03
CA GLN A 68 -4.26 -25.07 11.88
C GLN A 68 -3.83 -25.19 13.34
N ASN A 69 -3.98 -24.10 14.09
CA ASN A 69 -3.88 -24.08 15.56
C ASN A 69 -5.22 -23.66 16.18
N PHE A 70 -5.28 -23.60 17.50
CA PHE A 70 -6.50 -23.22 18.24
C PHE A 70 -7.05 -21.83 17.87
N LEU A 71 -6.21 -20.90 17.39
CA LEU A 71 -6.61 -19.54 17.03
C LEU A 71 -7.01 -19.39 15.55
N THR A 72 -6.54 -20.27 14.68
CA THR A 72 -6.81 -20.25 13.23
C THR A 72 -8.31 -20.23 12.88
N PRO A 73 -9.21 -20.96 13.56
CA PRO A 73 -10.66 -20.90 13.28
C PRO A 73 -11.27 -19.50 13.45
N TYR A 74 -10.67 -18.64 14.28
CA TYR A 74 -11.14 -17.27 14.53
C TYR A 74 -10.55 -16.24 13.56
N LEU A 75 -9.54 -16.61 12.77
CA LEU A 75 -8.84 -15.71 11.86
C LEU A 75 -9.80 -15.03 10.86
N PRO A 76 -10.81 -15.72 10.28
CA PRO A 76 -11.79 -15.06 9.42
C PRO A 76 -12.59 -13.96 10.11
N ALA A 77 -12.89 -14.09 11.40
CA ALA A 77 -13.63 -13.07 12.16
C ALA A 77 -12.75 -11.84 12.42
N PHE A 78 -11.50 -12.04 12.88
CA PHE A 78 -10.55 -10.94 13.06
C PHE A 78 -10.17 -10.26 11.74
N ALA A 79 -10.01 -11.02 10.66
CA ALA A 79 -9.75 -10.48 9.33
C ALA A 79 -10.90 -9.57 8.84
N GLN A 80 -12.15 -9.91 9.15
CA GLN A 80 -13.29 -9.05 8.84
C GLN A 80 -13.26 -7.73 9.63
N VAL A 81 -12.93 -7.77 10.91
CA VAL A 81 -12.74 -6.55 11.72
C VAL A 81 -11.62 -5.70 11.11
N ASN A 82 -10.49 -6.30 10.73
CA ASN A 82 -9.40 -5.59 10.08
C ASN A 82 -9.82 -4.98 8.74
N GLN A 83 -10.59 -5.69 7.92
CA GLN A 83 -11.12 -5.17 6.66
C GLN A 83 -12.03 -3.94 6.86
N VAL A 84 -12.87 -3.96 7.89
CA VAL A 84 -13.70 -2.83 8.28
C VAL A 84 -12.81 -1.65 8.72
N LEU A 85 -11.83 -1.88 9.59
CA LEU A 85 -10.88 -0.86 10.03
C LEU A 85 -10.13 -0.22 8.84
N LEU A 86 -9.63 -1.03 7.90
CA LEU A 86 -8.94 -0.55 6.70
C LEU A 86 -9.85 0.27 5.78
N SER A 87 -11.13 -0.12 5.69
CA SER A 87 -12.13 0.64 4.92
C SER A 87 -12.40 2.01 5.54
N PHE A 88 -12.51 2.08 6.88
CA PHE A 88 -12.60 3.36 7.59
C PHE A 88 -11.32 4.20 7.45
N ALA A 89 -10.13 3.58 7.53
CA ALA A 89 -8.86 4.26 7.35
C ALA A 89 -8.75 4.90 5.95
N GLY A 90 -9.21 4.19 4.90
CA GLY A 90 -9.33 4.75 3.55
C GLY A 90 -10.24 5.99 3.51
N GLY A 91 -11.39 5.93 4.19
CA GLY A 91 -12.30 7.08 4.34
C GLY A 91 -11.67 8.27 5.08
N VAL A 92 -10.92 8.02 6.15
CA VAL A 92 -10.15 9.06 6.87
C VAL A 92 -9.09 9.68 5.95
N GLY A 93 -8.44 8.87 5.12
CA GLY A 93 -7.50 9.36 4.09
C GLY A 93 -8.15 10.32 3.10
N ILE A 94 -9.32 9.95 2.57
CA ILE A 94 -10.11 10.84 1.70
C ILE A 94 -10.51 12.11 2.45
N PHE A 95 -11.03 12.00 3.67
CA PHE A 95 -11.43 13.15 4.48
C PHE A 95 -10.26 14.10 4.76
N SER A 96 -9.07 13.57 5.06
CA SER A 96 -7.84 14.35 5.23
C SER A 96 -7.50 15.12 3.94
N LEU A 97 -7.54 14.46 2.79
CA LEU A 97 -7.29 15.09 1.50
C LEU A 97 -8.32 16.20 1.22
N LEU A 98 -9.61 15.92 1.40
CA LEU A 98 -10.68 16.90 1.23
C LEU A 98 -10.48 18.12 2.13
N THR A 99 -10.19 17.92 3.42
CA THR A 99 -10.04 19.03 4.37
C THR A 99 -8.82 19.90 4.07
N VAL A 100 -7.68 19.29 3.74
CA VAL A 100 -6.44 20.02 3.43
C VAL A 100 -6.59 20.81 2.14
N HIS A 101 -7.05 20.18 1.07
CA HIS A 101 -7.15 20.81 -0.25
C HIS A 101 -8.32 21.80 -0.35
N SER A 102 -9.47 21.51 0.28
CA SER A 102 -10.57 22.48 0.34
C SER A 102 -10.17 23.72 1.11
N ARG A 103 -9.46 23.57 2.24
CA ARG A 103 -8.95 24.73 3.00
C ARG A 103 -7.91 25.52 2.21
N ALA A 104 -7.08 24.86 1.41
CA ALA A 104 -6.12 25.54 0.53
C ALA A 104 -6.83 26.40 -0.55
N ILE A 105 -7.93 25.89 -1.11
CA ILE A 105 -8.77 26.62 -2.08
C ILE A 105 -9.46 27.82 -1.43
N VAL A 106 -10.16 27.60 -0.32
CA VAL A 106 -10.90 28.67 0.39
C VAL A 106 -9.96 29.79 0.84
N ARG A 107 -8.76 29.44 1.31
CA ARG A 107 -7.76 30.42 1.76
C ARG A 107 -6.85 30.92 0.64
N GLN A 108 -7.09 30.55 -0.61
CA GLN A 108 -6.30 30.90 -1.80
C GLN A 108 -4.79 30.79 -1.57
N ARG A 109 -4.35 29.70 -0.93
CA ARG A 109 -2.92 29.47 -0.67
C ARG A 109 -2.16 29.30 -1.98
N ALA A 110 -0.85 29.52 -1.95
CA ALA A 110 0.01 29.26 -3.12
C ALA A 110 -0.23 27.83 -3.65
N GLY A 111 -0.51 27.71 -4.95
CA GLY A 111 -0.84 26.42 -5.57
C GLY A 111 -2.28 25.93 -5.40
N TRP A 112 -3.23 26.79 -4.99
CA TRP A 112 -4.65 26.41 -4.83
C TRP A 112 -5.27 25.83 -6.10
N GLY A 113 -4.84 26.28 -7.29
CA GLY A 113 -5.32 25.74 -8.57
C GLY A 113 -5.10 24.24 -8.71
N PHE A 114 -3.92 23.74 -8.30
CA PHE A 114 -3.63 22.30 -8.29
C PHE A 114 -4.51 21.54 -7.30
N SER A 115 -4.86 22.16 -6.17
CA SER A 115 -5.79 21.58 -5.21
C SER A 115 -7.20 21.45 -5.79
N LEU A 116 -7.65 22.44 -6.57
CA LEU A 116 -8.92 22.36 -7.29
C LEU A 116 -8.91 21.24 -8.33
N THR A 117 -7.84 21.14 -9.12
CA THR A 117 -7.68 20.08 -10.13
C THR A 117 -7.71 18.69 -9.47
N LEU A 118 -7.01 18.51 -8.35
CA LEU A 118 -7.01 17.26 -7.59
C LEU A 118 -8.41 16.86 -7.14
N LEU A 119 -9.15 17.78 -6.51
CA LEU A 119 -10.50 17.50 -6.03
C LEU A 119 -11.47 17.21 -7.19
N ALA A 120 -11.39 17.99 -8.26
CA ALA A 120 -12.20 17.77 -9.46
C ALA A 120 -11.92 16.40 -10.09
N ALA A 121 -10.65 15.99 -10.16
CA ALA A 121 -10.26 14.66 -10.67
C ALA A 121 -10.73 13.53 -9.75
N LEU A 122 -10.57 13.69 -8.42
CA LEU A 122 -11.03 12.73 -7.42
C LEU A 122 -12.54 12.47 -7.57
N PHE A 123 -13.35 13.52 -7.55
CA PHE A 123 -14.80 13.39 -7.69
C PHE A 123 -15.21 12.92 -9.09
N GLY A 124 -14.56 13.42 -10.15
CA GLY A 124 -14.83 13.01 -11.52
C GLY A 124 -14.63 11.50 -11.70
N ILE A 125 -13.46 10.98 -11.33
CA ILE A 125 -13.17 9.54 -11.43
C ILE A 125 -14.11 8.73 -10.53
N ALA A 126 -14.36 9.17 -9.29
CA ALA A 126 -15.26 8.46 -8.38
C ALA A 126 -16.69 8.37 -8.93
N ILE A 127 -17.26 9.50 -9.37
CA ILE A 127 -18.62 9.57 -9.91
C ILE A 127 -18.75 8.66 -11.13
N PHE A 128 -17.84 8.78 -12.11
CA PHE A 128 -17.91 7.95 -13.33
C PHE A 128 -17.54 6.48 -13.08
N GLY A 129 -16.74 6.18 -12.05
CA GLY A 129 -16.49 4.82 -11.58
C GLY A 129 -17.75 4.18 -11.02
N PHE A 130 -18.47 4.88 -10.15
CA PHE A 130 -19.75 4.41 -9.64
C PHE A 130 -20.82 4.31 -10.72
N LEU A 131 -20.92 5.30 -11.61
CA LEU A 131 -21.87 5.25 -12.72
C LEU A 131 -21.60 4.09 -13.68
N LYS A 132 -20.33 3.77 -13.96
CA LYS A 132 -19.96 2.59 -14.76
C LYS A 132 -20.47 1.30 -14.13
N GLU A 133 -20.38 1.15 -12.80
CA GLU A 133 -20.77 -0.06 -12.08
C GLU A 133 -22.29 -0.17 -11.89
N TYR A 134 -22.94 0.91 -11.41
CA TYR A 134 -24.36 0.90 -11.05
C TYR A 134 -25.31 1.28 -12.19
N ARG A 135 -24.81 1.95 -13.24
CA ARG A 135 -25.56 2.33 -14.44
C ARG A 135 -24.73 2.05 -15.70
N PRO A 136 -24.46 0.78 -16.00
CA PRO A 136 -23.58 0.40 -17.09
C PRO A 136 -24.16 0.88 -18.43
N ASN A 137 -23.49 1.86 -19.03
CA ASN A 137 -23.73 2.31 -20.39
C ASN A 137 -22.39 2.69 -21.06
N SER A 138 -22.35 2.71 -22.39
CA SER A 138 -21.12 2.97 -23.15
C SER A 138 -20.54 4.36 -22.88
N TYR A 139 -21.39 5.34 -22.54
CA TYR A 139 -20.99 6.71 -22.27
C TYR A 139 -20.23 6.86 -20.94
N ASN A 140 -20.80 6.36 -19.84
CA ASN A 140 -20.22 6.34 -18.50
C ASN A 140 -18.92 5.54 -18.48
N ALA A 141 -18.91 4.38 -19.15
CA ALA A 141 -17.71 3.57 -19.29
C ALA A 141 -16.62 4.30 -20.12
N GLY A 142 -17.01 4.99 -21.19
CA GLY A 142 -16.11 5.80 -22.01
C GLY A 142 -15.48 6.96 -21.22
N ILE A 143 -16.27 7.71 -20.46
CA ILE A 143 -15.75 8.81 -19.62
C ILE A 143 -14.85 8.28 -18.51
N TYR A 144 -15.25 7.21 -17.82
CA TYR A 144 -14.39 6.57 -16.84
C TYR A 144 -13.05 6.16 -17.46
N ARG A 145 -13.06 5.54 -18.64
CA ARG A 145 -11.85 5.14 -19.36
C ARG A 145 -10.98 6.34 -19.70
N LEU A 146 -11.57 7.44 -20.17
CA LEU A 146 -10.86 8.68 -20.47
C LEU A 146 -10.18 9.26 -19.22
N LEU A 147 -10.91 9.37 -18.11
CA LEU A 147 -10.39 9.95 -16.87
C LEU A 147 -9.36 9.04 -16.20
N PHE A 148 -9.62 7.73 -16.16
CA PHE A 148 -8.77 6.78 -15.44
C PHE A 148 -7.59 6.29 -16.27
N ASP A 149 -7.83 5.72 -17.46
CA ASP A 149 -6.76 5.21 -18.31
C ASP A 149 -6.07 6.33 -19.09
N GLY A 150 -6.85 7.26 -19.64
CA GLY A 150 -6.34 8.35 -20.47
C GLY A 150 -5.61 9.43 -19.68
N ALA A 151 -6.17 9.89 -18.57
CA ALA A 151 -5.57 10.93 -17.74
C ALA A 151 -4.76 10.35 -16.59
N TYR A 152 -5.40 9.73 -15.59
CA TYR A 152 -4.74 9.35 -14.34
C TYR A 152 -3.54 8.41 -14.55
N LYS A 153 -3.71 7.29 -15.26
CA LYS A 153 -2.61 6.35 -15.51
C LYS A 153 -1.47 6.96 -16.32
N ASN A 154 -1.77 7.73 -17.37
CA ASN A 154 -0.74 8.35 -18.20
C ASN A 154 0.02 9.46 -17.46
N LEU A 155 -0.68 10.29 -16.67
CA LEU A 155 -0.07 11.30 -15.81
C LEU A 155 0.81 10.65 -14.74
N GLN A 156 0.33 9.57 -14.13
CA GLN A 156 1.11 8.77 -13.17
C GLN A 156 2.38 8.20 -13.84
N ALA A 157 2.27 7.64 -15.04
CA ALA A 157 3.41 7.15 -15.80
C ALA A 157 4.40 8.28 -16.15
N ALA A 158 3.91 9.47 -16.50
CA ALA A 158 4.76 10.64 -16.74
C ALA A 158 5.51 11.08 -15.47
N MET A 159 4.84 11.11 -14.32
CA MET A 159 5.49 11.39 -13.04
C MET A 159 6.59 10.37 -12.71
N PHE A 160 6.30 9.08 -12.85
CA PHE A 160 7.30 8.03 -12.64
C PHE A 160 8.46 8.10 -13.64
N SER A 161 8.18 8.43 -14.90
CA SER A 161 9.20 8.60 -15.94
C SER A 161 10.15 9.75 -15.60
N ILE A 162 9.62 10.90 -15.18
CA ILE A 162 10.43 12.05 -14.75
C ILE A 162 11.30 11.68 -13.53
N ILE A 163 10.73 11.01 -12.53
CA ILE A 163 11.48 10.55 -11.35
C ILE A 163 12.60 9.59 -11.76
N SER A 164 12.30 8.61 -12.62
CA SER A 164 13.30 7.67 -13.14
C SER A 164 14.43 8.40 -13.86
N PHE A 165 14.11 9.35 -14.73
CA PHE A 165 15.09 10.17 -15.43
C PHE A 165 15.97 10.97 -14.45
N TYR A 166 15.39 11.56 -13.41
CA TYR A 166 16.16 12.25 -12.36
C TYR A 166 17.09 11.33 -11.60
N ILE A 167 16.64 10.12 -11.24
CA ILE A 167 17.47 9.11 -10.56
C ILE A 167 18.66 8.72 -11.44
N VAL A 168 18.41 8.38 -12.71
CA VAL A 168 19.46 8.01 -13.66
C VAL A 168 20.44 9.16 -13.89
N SER A 169 19.95 10.40 -14.06
CA SER A 169 20.79 11.58 -14.24
C SER A 169 21.65 11.87 -13.01
N ALA A 170 21.08 11.76 -11.80
CA ALA A 170 21.81 11.93 -10.56
C ALA A 170 22.87 10.84 -10.37
N ALA A 171 22.52 9.58 -10.63
CA ALA A 171 23.44 8.45 -10.56
C ALA A 171 24.59 8.60 -11.57
N TYR A 172 24.28 8.96 -12.82
CA TYR A 172 25.29 9.26 -13.83
C TYR A 172 26.24 10.36 -13.36
N ARG A 173 25.72 11.48 -12.84
CA ARG A 173 26.57 12.58 -12.33
C ARG A 173 27.40 12.17 -11.10
N ALA A 174 26.89 11.26 -10.27
CA ALA A 174 27.61 10.76 -9.09
C ALA A 174 28.71 9.75 -9.46
N PHE A 175 28.52 8.96 -10.52
CA PHE A 175 29.43 7.87 -10.93
C PHE A 175 30.37 8.21 -12.07
N ARG A 176 30.03 9.22 -12.90
CA ARG A 176 30.88 9.68 -13.99
C ARG A 176 32.19 10.25 -13.41
N LEU A 177 33.30 9.56 -13.67
CA LEU A 177 34.69 10.03 -13.51
C LEU A 177 35.24 10.09 -12.08
N ARG A 178 34.95 9.10 -11.22
CA ARG A 178 35.60 9.01 -9.90
C ARG A 178 36.42 7.73 -9.68
N SER A 179 36.04 6.60 -10.27
CA SER A 179 36.79 5.35 -10.14
C SER A 179 36.41 4.29 -11.20
N VAL A 180 37.19 3.21 -11.27
CA VAL A 180 36.92 2.05 -12.16
C VAL A 180 35.64 1.34 -11.72
N GLU A 181 35.44 1.20 -10.42
CA GLU A 181 34.27 0.54 -9.82
C GLU A 181 32.97 1.29 -10.17
N ALA A 182 32.97 2.62 -10.08
CA ALA A 182 31.81 3.43 -10.45
C ALA A 182 31.45 3.30 -11.93
N THR A 183 32.46 3.15 -12.80
CA THR A 183 32.26 2.94 -14.23
C THR A 183 31.67 1.56 -14.51
N LEU A 184 32.16 0.52 -13.82
CA LEU A 184 31.61 -0.83 -13.92
C LEU A 184 30.14 -0.86 -13.49
N LEU A 185 29.80 -0.24 -12.35
CA LEU A 185 28.42 -0.16 -11.87
C LEU A 185 27.51 0.58 -12.86
N LEU A 186 27.97 1.69 -13.42
CA LEU A 186 27.22 2.46 -14.42
C LEU A 186 27.00 1.63 -15.70
N ALA A 187 28.02 0.93 -16.18
CA ALA A 187 27.92 0.07 -17.35
C ALA A 187 26.95 -1.10 -17.09
N SER A 188 27.03 -1.76 -15.92
CA SER A 188 26.09 -2.80 -15.52
C SER A 188 24.65 -2.28 -15.46
N ALA A 189 24.42 -1.10 -14.88
CA ALA A 189 23.10 -0.48 -14.83
C ALA A 189 22.55 -0.18 -16.24
N PHE A 190 23.39 0.31 -17.15
CA PHE A 190 23.01 0.56 -18.53
C PHE A 190 22.61 -0.73 -19.27
N LEU A 191 23.38 -1.82 -19.08
CA LEU A 191 23.06 -3.13 -19.65
C LEU A 191 21.73 -3.69 -19.10
N VAL A 192 21.48 -3.55 -17.81
CA VAL A 192 20.22 -3.98 -17.18
C VAL A 192 19.04 -3.20 -17.75
N ILE A 193 19.16 -1.88 -17.89
CA ILE A 193 18.09 -1.04 -18.47
C ILE A 193 17.80 -1.45 -19.92
N LEU A 194 18.85 -1.69 -20.73
CA LEU A 194 18.68 -2.17 -22.10
C LEU A 194 18.00 -3.55 -22.16
N GLY A 195 18.43 -4.51 -21.34
CA GLY A 195 17.82 -5.84 -21.30
C GLY A 195 16.38 -5.86 -20.76
N GLN A 196 15.93 -4.79 -20.09
CA GLN A 196 14.58 -4.67 -19.54
C GLN A 196 13.55 -4.15 -20.56
N VAL A 197 13.99 -3.38 -21.56
CA VAL A 197 13.10 -2.70 -22.52
C VAL A 197 13.00 -3.53 -23.81
N PRO A 198 11.80 -3.74 -24.39
CA PRO A 198 11.63 -4.55 -25.61
C PRO A 198 12.53 -4.12 -26.77
N MET A 199 12.78 -2.81 -26.93
CA MET A 199 13.70 -2.28 -27.94
C MET A 199 15.15 -2.71 -27.71
N GLY A 200 15.62 -2.77 -26.46
CA GLY A 200 16.96 -3.27 -26.17
C GLY A 200 17.07 -4.76 -26.46
N GLN A 201 16.02 -5.52 -26.19
CA GLN A 201 15.99 -6.96 -26.51
C GLN A 201 16.02 -7.24 -28.01
N ALA A 202 15.35 -6.38 -28.80
CA ALA A 202 15.36 -6.46 -30.26
C ALA A 202 16.78 -6.33 -30.85
N ILE A 203 17.67 -5.57 -30.19
CA ILE A 203 19.08 -5.40 -30.64
C ILE A 203 19.84 -6.72 -30.61
N THR A 204 19.56 -7.61 -29.66
CA THR A 204 20.20 -8.93 -29.54
C THR A 204 19.33 -10.08 -30.00
N ALA A 205 18.16 -9.79 -30.61
CA ALA A 205 17.23 -10.82 -31.04
C ALA A 205 17.80 -11.73 -32.15
N TRP A 206 18.76 -11.24 -32.93
CA TRP A 206 19.45 -12.00 -33.98
C TRP A 206 20.41 -13.06 -33.44
N LEU A 207 20.76 -13.03 -32.14
CA LEU A 207 21.59 -14.08 -31.54
C LEU A 207 20.77 -15.35 -31.32
N PRO A 208 21.39 -16.55 -31.50
CA PRO A 208 20.75 -17.84 -31.25
C PRO A 208 20.13 -17.91 -29.85
N THR A 209 19.00 -18.60 -29.75
CA THR A 209 18.32 -18.86 -28.47
C THR A 209 19.04 -19.91 -27.63
N GLU A 210 19.81 -20.79 -28.26
CA GLU A 210 20.52 -21.89 -27.59
C GLU A 210 22.03 -21.89 -27.91
N GLY A 211 22.82 -22.45 -27.00
CA GLY A 211 24.28 -22.50 -27.09
C GLY A 211 25.00 -21.35 -26.40
N PHE A 212 26.33 -21.30 -26.51
CA PHE A 212 27.16 -20.28 -25.84
C PHE A 212 26.78 -18.83 -26.24
N ALA A 213 26.43 -18.62 -27.51
CA ALA A 213 26.06 -17.32 -28.03
C ALA A 213 24.76 -16.75 -27.41
N SER A 214 23.87 -17.57 -26.84
CA SER A 214 22.67 -17.07 -26.18
C SER A 214 22.99 -16.29 -24.89
N SER A 215 24.15 -16.56 -24.27
CA SER A 215 24.62 -15.87 -23.06
C SER A 215 24.94 -14.39 -23.30
N LEU A 216 25.17 -14.00 -24.57
CA LEU A 216 25.46 -12.62 -24.96
C LEU A 216 24.18 -11.79 -25.20
N ARG A 217 23.00 -12.40 -25.13
CA ARG A 217 21.73 -11.69 -25.25
C ARG A 217 21.51 -10.77 -24.06
N LEU A 218 21.04 -9.55 -24.31
CA LEU A 218 20.87 -8.54 -23.27
C LEU A 218 19.89 -9.00 -22.18
N GLU A 219 18.86 -9.77 -22.54
CA GLU A 219 17.91 -10.38 -21.59
C GLU A 219 18.61 -11.28 -20.57
N VAL A 220 19.53 -12.14 -21.03
CA VAL A 220 20.21 -13.15 -20.22
C VAL A 220 21.24 -12.49 -19.32
N ILE A 221 21.99 -11.52 -19.83
CA ILE A 221 22.94 -10.72 -19.03
C ILE A 221 22.19 -9.96 -17.93
N ARG A 222 21.08 -9.31 -18.28
CA ARG A 222 20.22 -8.61 -17.31
C ARG A 222 19.70 -9.57 -16.24
N ASP A 223 19.20 -10.75 -16.62
CA ASP A 223 18.71 -11.74 -15.67
C ASP A 223 19.80 -12.23 -14.72
N TRP A 224 21.00 -12.51 -15.23
CA TRP A 224 22.16 -12.90 -14.41
C TRP A 224 22.56 -11.81 -13.40
N ILE A 225 22.62 -10.55 -13.83
CA ILE A 225 22.94 -9.42 -12.95
C ILE A 225 21.89 -9.28 -11.85
N LEU A 226 20.59 -9.37 -12.19
CA LEU A 226 19.52 -9.17 -11.22
C LEU A 226 19.40 -10.34 -10.24
N THR A 227 19.51 -11.58 -10.72
CA THR A 227 19.27 -12.77 -9.90
C THR A 227 20.48 -13.20 -9.09
N ARG A 228 21.70 -13.04 -9.59
CA ARG A 228 22.92 -13.50 -8.90
C ARG A 228 23.67 -12.37 -8.20
N VAL A 229 23.86 -11.24 -8.88
CA VAL A 229 24.69 -10.14 -8.34
C VAL A 229 23.87 -9.21 -7.45
N SER A 230 22.66 -8.84 -7.88
CA SER A 230 21.85 -7.84 -7.18
C SER A 230 21.00 -8.43 -6.05
N SER A 231 20.61 -9.71 -6.17
CA SER A 231 19.73 -10.39 -5.21
C SER A 231 20.21 -10.34 -3.75
N PRO A 232 21.49 -10.59 -3.42
CA PRO A 232 21.96 -10.47 -2.03
C PRO A 232 21.85 -9.05 -1.47
N ALA A 233 22.09 -8.03 -2.30
CA ALA A 233 21.98 -6.63 -1.90
C ALA A 233 20.50 -6.24 -1.68
N LEU A 234 19.59 -6.68 -2.56
CA LEU A 234 18.16 -6.48 -2.38
C LEU A 234 17.66 -7.16 -1.10
N LEU A 235 18.10 -8.38 -0.82
CA LEU A 235 17.78 -9.08 0.43
C LEU A 235 18.25 -8.28 1.66
N ALA A 236 19.46 -7.71 1.63
CA ALA A 236 19.97 -6.89 2.72
C ALA A 236 19.14 -5.60 2.91
N VAL A 237 18.71 -4.96 1.82
CA VAL A 237 17.81 -3.80 1.86
C VAL A 237 16.45 -4.17 2.43
N ASP A 238 15.87 -5.29 1.98
CA ASP A 238 14.58 -5.78 2.45
C ASP A 238 14.61 -6.15 3.93
N LEU A 239 15.71 -6.76 4.40
CA LEU A 239 15.93 -7.01 5.82
C LEU A 239 16.04 -5.70 6.62
N GLY A 240 16.78 -4.71 6.11
CA GLY A 240 16.91 -3.39 6.74
C GLY A 240 15.57 -2.66 6.84
N LEU A 241 14.81 -2.63 5.74
CA LEU A 241 13.47 -2.04 5.69
C LEU A 241 12.51 -2.80 6.62
N GLY A 242 12.55 -4.13 6.58
CA GLY A 242 11.75 -5.01 7.44
C GLY A 242 12.00 -4.74 8.92
N MET A 243 13.26 -4.67 9.35
CA MET A 243 13.61 -4.33 10.73
C MET A 243 13.17 -2.92 11.12
N GLY A 244 13.30 -1.94 10.22
CA GLY A 244 12.84 -0.56 10.44
C GLY A 244 11.31 -0.46 10.60
N LEU A 245 10.57 -1.17 9.75
CA LEU A 245 9.11 -1.26 9.83
C LEU A 245 8.67 -2.00 11.10
N LEU A 246 9.31 -3.12 11.45
CA LEU A 246 9.05 -3.84 12.70
C LEU A 246 9.31 -2.97 13.93
N SER A 247 10.41 -2.22 13.95
CA SER A 247 10.74 -1.29 15.03
C SER A 247 9.65 -0.23 15.22
N THR A 248 9.14 0.34 14.12
CA THR A 248 8.06 1.32 14.15
C THR A 248 6.73 0.68 14.56
N ALA A 249 6.43 -0.51 14.03
CA ALA A 249 5.24 -1.27 14.38
C ALA A 249 5.21 -1.65 15.87
N ILE A 250 6.34 -2.06 16.47
CA ILE A 250 6.44 -2.36 17.90
C ILE A 250 6.21 -1.10 18.74
N ARG A 251 6.80 0.05 18.35
CA ARG A 251 6.55 1.32 19.05
C ARG A 251 5.08 1.72 19.02
N LEU A 252 4.41 1.56 17.87
CA LEU A 252 2.99 1.81 17.72
C LEU A 252 2.15 0.81 18.52
N TRP A 253 2.47 -0.48 18.45
CA TRP A 253 1.75 -1.57 19.11
C TRP A 253 1.81 -1.48 20.64
N LEU A 254 2.96 -1.09 21.18
CA LEU A 254 3.17 -0.84 22.61
C LEU A 254 2.74 0.57 23.05
N SER A 255 2.17 1.39 22.14
CA SER A 255 1.76 2.78 22.41
C SER A 255 2.87 3.64 23.03
N LEU A 256 4.12 3.41 22.62
CA LEU A 256 5.28 4.16 23.09
C LEU A 256 5.39 5.54 22.43
N GLU A 257 4.75 5.72 21.27
CA GLU A 257 4.68 7.01 20.59
C GLU A 257 3.74 7.95 21.34
N ARG A 258 4.29 9.07 21.84
CA ARG A 258 3.51 10.12 22.49
C ARG A 258 2.79 10.94 21.42
N GLY A 259 1.49 10.72 21.27
CA GLY A 259 0.66 11.56 20.41
C GLY A 259 0.42 12.94 21.03
N SER A 260 0.48 14.00 20.21
CA SER A 260 0.25 15.40 20.64
C SER A 260 -1.13 15.68 21.25
N TYR A 261 -2.05 14.71 21.14
CA TYR A 261 -3.39 14.78 21.72
C TYR A 261 -3.39 14.67 23.25
N PHE A 262 -2.36 14.08 23.86
CA PHE A 262 -2.32 13.81 25.31
C PHE A 262 -1.44 14.79 26.09
N ASP A 263 -0.66 15.63 25.41
CA ASP A 263 0.21 16.64 26.04
C ASP A 263 -0.50 18.00 26.25
N ARG A 264 -1.83 18.05 26.07
CA ARG A 264 -2.66 19.25 26.31
C ARG A 264 -3.49 19.18 27.59
N GLU A 265 -2.95 18.55 28.63
CA GLU A 265 -3.46 18.74 29.99
C GLU A 265 -2.45 19.62 30.75
N VAL A 266 -2.68 20.93 30.67
CA VAL A 266 -2.28 21.90 31.71
C VAL A 266 -3.55 22.23 32.48
#